data_AF-A0A5C6CMC0-F1
#
_entry.id   AF-A0A5C6CMC0-F1
#
_cell.length_a   1.000
_cell.length_b   1.000
_cell.length_c   1.000
_cell.angle_alpha   90.00
_cell.angle_beta   90.00
_cell.angle_gamma   90.00
#
_symmetry.space_group_name_H-M   'P 1'
#
loop_
_entity.id
_entity.type
_entity.pdbx_description
1 polymer ?
#
loop_
_entity_poly.entity_id
_entity_poly.type
_entity_poly.pdbx_seq_one_letter_code
_entity_poly.pdbx_strand_id
1 'polypeptide(L)'
;MSDYPYNFSAKIVRYDFGKVVFSVVYVPKEIVSLLDFSKSKRLRIDGEIEGIRIEGALMPTKGKWYLMVSKKLQKLCGVTLGDRVQVSFDIGNQDAITVPNELQFALEANDAARKVWDDWTAGKRRGFCYRVASAKMPETRTRRVEETIDFLLAEKENTMTEAEKASLIDWLDSHVMSAVPRAIKIAKYGGTLYTLKPDEKEGQFCGVFPYKTHVQLSFAHGSDLDDPDGLLEGGGKFRRHLTFKRLDDVDAKAVKRFVKAASKIGAE
;
A
#
# COMPACT_ATOMS: atom_id res chain seq x y z
N MET A 1 7.85 27.37 28.83
CA MET A 1 8.07 27.17 27.38
C MET A 1 7.83 25.70 27.11
N SER A 2 7.30 25.35 25.94
CA SER A 2 7.06 23.96 25.58
C SER A 2 8.39 23.20 25.46
N ASP A 3 8.46 21.96 25.93
CA ASP A 3 9.68 21.13 25.83
C ASP A 3 9.85 20.49 24.43
N TYR A 4 8.87 20.68 23.54
CA TYR A 4 8.96 20.19 22.18
C TYR A 4 10.00 20.98 21.36
N PRO A 5 10.75 20.32 20.45
CA PRO A 5 11.82 20.95 19.68
C PRO A 5 11.33 21.90 18.59
N TYR A 6 10.14 21.68 18.03
CA TYR A 6 9.57 22.54 16.99
C TYR A 6 8.46 23.40 17.56
N ASN A 7 8.60 24.73 17.45
CA ASN A 7 7.65 25.69 17.99
C ASN A 7 7.37 26.78 16.96
N PHE A 8 6.11 27.14 16.75
CA PHE A 8 5.75 28.23 15.85
C PHE A 8 4.35 28.81 16.14
N SER A 9 4.13 30.05 15.72
CA SER A 9 2.83 30.69 15.73
C SER A 9 2.24 30.74 14.32
N ALA A 10 1.01 30.24 14.14
CA ALA A 10 0.33 30.22 12.84
C ALA A 10 -1.14 30.60 12.96
N LYS A 11 -1.69 31.16 11.87
CA LYS A 11 -3.12 31.46 11.75
C LYS A 11 -3.89 30.18 11.45
N ILE A 12 -5.00 29.96 12.13
CA ILE A 12 -5.96 28.92 11.76
C ILE A 12 -6.65 29.35 10.46
N VAL A 13 -6.49 28.56 9.42
CA VAL A 13 -7.02 28.85 8.09
C VAL A 13 -7.93 27.73 7.59
N ARG A 14 -8.73 28.07 6.58
CA ARG A 14 -9.62 27.12 5.92
C ARG A 14 -8.81 26.31 4.90
N TYR A 15 -9.04 25.01 4.89
CA TYR A 15 -8.49 24.09 3.89
C TYR A 15 -9.62 23.27 3.28
N ASP A 16 -9.83 23.44 1.98
CA ASP A 16 -10.86 22.72 1.24
C ASP A 16 -10.28 21.43 0.64
N PHE A 17 -10.92 20.30 0.94
CA PHE A 17 -10.57 18.98 0.42
C PHE A 17 -11.81 18.34 -0.23
N GLY A 18 -11.95 18.54 -1.53
CA GLY A 18 -13.15 18.18 -2.26
C GLY A 18 -14.36 18.96 -1.72
N LYS A 19 -15.39 18.25 -1.25
CA LYS A 19 -16.59 18.85 -0.65
C LYS A 19 -16.46 19.12 0.86
N VAL A 20 -15.37 18.67 1.48
CA VAL A 20 -15.17 18.77 2.93
C VAL A 20 -14.23 19.92 3.24
N VAL A 21 -14.55 20.66 4.30
CA VAL A 21 -13.81 21.84 4.73
C VAL A 21 -13.20 21.58 6.10
N PHE A 22 -11.89 21.81 6.22
CA PHE A 22 -11.15 21.67 7.46
C PHE A 22 -10.61 23.01 7.94
N SER A 23 -10.40 23.12 9.25
CA SER A 23 -9.59 24.19 9.85
C SER A 23 -8.20 23.63 10.13
N VAL A 24 -7.17 24.33 9.67
CA VAL A 24 -5.79 23.85 9.72
C VAL A 24 -4.82 24.97 10.07
N VAL A 25 -3.63 24.59 10.52
CA VAL A 25 -2.46 25.47 10.61
C VAL A 25 -1.36 24.91 9.71
N TYR A 26 -0.73 25.79 8.93
CA TYR A 26 0.40 25.39 8.07
C TYR A 26 1.70 25.43 8.86
N VAL A 27 2.51 24.38 8.71
CA VAL A 27 3.84 24.33 9.30
C VAL A 27 4.78 25.23 8.47
N PRO A 28 5.57 26.11 9.11
CA PRO A 28 6.55 26.96 8.44
C PRO A 28 7.54 26.16 7.61
N LYS A 29 8.01 26.74 6.50
CA LYS A 29 8.90 26.07 5.55
C LYS A 29 10.23 25.70 6.22
N GLU A 30 10.68 26.54 7.14
CA GLU A 30 11.93 26.40 7.89
C GLU A 30 11.89 25.13 8.76
N ILE A 31 10.76 24.86 9.43
CA ILE A 31 10.56 23.63 10.18
C ILE A 31 10.44 22.44 9.23
N VAL A 32 9.63 22.56 8.17
CA VAL A 32 9.45 21.49 7.18
C VAL A 32 10.78 21.04 6.58
N SER A 33 11.73 21.96 6.32
CA SER A 33 13.04 21.61 5.78
C SER A 33 13.94 20.81 6.72
N LEU A 34 13.63 20.79 8.03
CA LEU A 34 14.38 20.02 9.03
C LEU A 34 13.85 18.58 9.19
N LEU A 35 12.70 18.25 8.60
CA LEU A 35 12.04 16.97 8.81
C LEU A 35 12.35 15.97 7.68
N ASP A 36 12.52 14.71 8.04
CA ASP A 36 12.74 13.62 7.08
C ASP A 36 11.41 13.10 6.51
N PHE A 37 11.13 13.46 5.26
CA PHE A 37 9.99 12.97 4.48
C PHE A 37 10.37 11.93 3.42
N SER A 38 11.52 11.24 3.57
CA SER A 38 11.98 10.21 2.64
C SER A 38 11.10 8.97 2.68
N LYS A 39 10.78 8.49 3.88
CA LYS A 39 9.95 7.28 4.10
C LYS A 39 8.45 7.54 3.93
N SER A 40 7.98 8.70 4.37
CA SER A 40 6.56 9.07 4.29
C SER A 40 6.40 10.57 4.14
N LYS A 41 5.45 11.00 3.31
CA LYS A 41 5.02 12.40 3.22
C LYS A 41 4.08 12.80 4.35
N ARG A 42 3.61 11.84 5.16
CA ARG A 42 2.80 12.06 6.36
C ARG A 42 3.59 11.61 7.57
N LEU A 43 3.95 12.54 8.45
CA LEU A 43 4.68 12.23 9.68
C LEU A 43 3.74 12.35 10.87
N ARG A 44 3.69 11.30 11.70
CA ARG A 44 3.05 11.34 13.02
C ARG A 44 3.78 12.34 13.89
N ILE A 45 3.00 13.07 14.69
CA ILE A 45 3.54 14.08 15.59
C ILE A 45 3.03 13.92 17.01
N ASP A 46 3.98 14.28 17.84
CA ASP A 46 4.08 14.48 19.27
C ASP A 46 3.80 15.90 19.79
N GLY A 47 2.61 16.41 20.17
CA GLY A 47 2.54 17.88 20.37
C GLY A 47 1.45 18.50 21.21
N GLU A 48 1.33 19.82 21.08
CA GLU A 48 0.31 20.67 21.69
C GLU A 48 -0.04 21.90 20.82
N ILE A 49 -1.27 22.39 20.99
CA ILE A 49 -1.74 23.68 20.45
C ILE A 49 -2.36 24.46 21.60
N GLU A 50 -1.86 25.66 21.89
CA GLU A 50 -2.26 26.45 23.07
C GLU A 50 -2.19 25.64 24.38
N GLY A 51 -1.15 24.83 24.54
CA GLY A 51 -0.96 23.93 25.70
C GLY A 51 -1.90 22.73 25.75
N ILE A 52 -2.85 22.59 24.81
CA ILE A 52 -3.71 21.41 24.71
C ILE A 52 -3.00 20.34 23.89
N ARG A 53 -2.76 19.20 24.55
CA ARG A 53 -2.12 18.02 23.98
C ARG A 53 -2.80 17.55 22.69
N ILE A 54 -2.01 17.32 21.64
CA ILE A 54 -2.44 16.75 20.37
C ILE A 54 -1.55 15.59 19.93
N GLU A 55 -2.20 14.51 19.50
CA GLU A 55 -1.58 13.47 18.69
C GLU A 55 -2.16 13.53 17.29
N GLY A 56 -1.30 13.56 16.28
CA GLY A 56 -1.76 13.81 14.92
C GLY A 56 -0.77 13.37 13.87
N ALA A 57 -0.94 13.92 12.67
CA ALA A 57 0.01 13.77 11.60
C ALA A 57 0.11 15.08 10.81
N LEU A 58 1.33 15.41 10.38
CA LEU A 58 1.59 16.39 9.34
C LEU A 58 1.04 15.87 8.03
N MET A 59 0.13 16.63 7.43
CA MET A 59 -0.55 16.25 6.19
C MET A 59 0.01 17.05 5.01
N PRO A 60 0.47 16.39 3.93
CA PRO A 60 1.01 17.09 2.78
C PRO A 60 -0.12 17.69 1.93
N THR A 61 0.09 18.88 1.41
CA THR A 61 -0.76 19.52 0.39
C THR A 61 0.04 20.51 -0.44
N LYS A 62 0.04 20.37 -1.78
CA LYS A 62 0.67 21.31 -2.74
C LYS A 62 2.03 21.88 -2.26
N GLY A 63 2.94 21.01 -1.79
CA GLY A 63 4.28 21.40 -1.33
C GLY A 63 4.37 22.01 0.09
N LYS A 64 3.27 21.99 0.85
CA LYS A 64 3.17 22.43 2.24
C LYS A 64 2.72 21.28 3.14
N TRP A 65 2.89 21.44 4.44
CA TRP A 65 2.36 20.53 5.45
C TRP A 65 1.48 21.28 6.43
N TYR A 66 0.43 20.62 6.91
CA TYR A 66 -0.50 21.21 7.85
C TYR A 66 -0.88 20.25 8.98
N LEU A 67 -1.33 20.83 10.08
CA LEU A 67 -2.00 20.14 11.19
C LEU A 67 -3.47 20.52 11.20
N MET A 68 -4.34 19.55 11.48
CA MET A 68 -5.78 19.81 11.63
C MET A 68 -6.07 20.39 13.01
N VAL A 69 -6.84 21.47 13.04
CA VAL A 69 -7.37 22.06 14.28
C VAL A 69 -8.86 21.73 14.34
N SER A 70 -9.19 20.56 14.89
CA SER A 70 -10.58 20.08 14.95
C SER A 70 -11.50 21.05 15.69
N LYS A 71 -12.82 20.96 15.47
CA LYS A 71 -13.80 21.78 16.22
C LYS A 71 -13.75 21.55 17.73
N LYS A 72 -13.45 20.32 18.16
CA LYS A 72 -13.23 20.00 19.57
C LYS A 72 -12.01 20.76 20.11
N LEU A 73 -10.90 20.75 19.37
CA LEU A 73 -9.68 21.44 19.78
C LEU A 73 -9.86 22.97 19.81
N GLN A 74 -10.51 23.54 18.78
CA GLN A 74 -10.91 24.95 18.77
C GLN A 74 -11.66 25.35 20.04
N LYS A 75 -12.67 24.55 20.43
CA LYS A 75 -13.44 24.79 21.66
C LYS A 75 -12.60 24.68 22.93
N LEU A 76 -11.69 23.72 23.01
CA LEU A 76 -10.81 23.52 24.19
C LEU A 76 -9.81 24.67 24.36
N CYS A 77 -9.25 25.16 23.25
CA CYS A 77 -8.30 26.27 23.26
C CYS A 77 -8.99 27.65 23.32
N GLY A 78 -10.31 27.73 23.14
CA GLY A 78 -11.03 29.01 23.05
C GLY A 78 -10.71 29.81 21.79
N VAL A 79 -10.40 29.14 20.68
CA VAL A 79 -9.96 29.75 19.41
C VAL A 79 -10.88 29.37 18.26
N THR A 80 -10.83 30.15 17.19
CA THR A 80 -11.69 30.03 16.02
C THR A 80 -10.92 30.21 14.72
N LEU A 81 -11.62 30.09 13.59
CA LEU A 81 -11.02 30.31 12.28
C LEU A 81 -10.52 31.75 12.17
N GLY A 82 -9.25 31.91 11.84
CA GLY A 82 -8.60 33.21 11.72
C GLY A 82 -7.77 33.62 12.93
N ASP A 83 -7.90 32.94 14.07
CA ASP A 83 -7.07 33.21 15.23
C ASP A 83 -5.65 32.69 15.02
N ARG A 84 -4.67 33.33 15.66
CA ARG A 84 -3.29 32.85 15.71
C ARG A 84 -3.12 31.96 16.93
N VAL A 85 -2.51 30.79 16.71
CA VAL A 85 -2.23 29.84 17.78
C VAL A 85 -0.74 29.50 17.85
N GLN A 86 -0.26 29.22 19.06
CA GLN A 86 1.03 28.60 19.30
C GLN A 86 0.91 27.09 19.14
N VAL A 87 1.84 26.53 18.38
CA VAL A 87 1.94 25.11 18.08
C VAL A 87 3.33 24.64 18.45
N SER A 88 3.40 23.57 19.22
CA SER A 88 4.67 22.95 19.62
C SER A 88 4.58 21.45 19.39
N PHE A 89 5.60 20.84 18.75
CA PHE A 89 5.59 19.40 18.49
C PHE A 89 6.99 18.79 18.32
N ASP A 90 7.05 17.47 18.43
CA ASP A 90 8.13 16.59 17.96
C ASP A 90 7.58 15.53 16.98
N ILE A 91 8.47 14.82 16.29
CA ILE A 91 8.11 13.66 15.49
C ILE A 91 7.77 12.50 16.41
N GLY A 92 6.52 12.06 16.34
CA GLY A 92 6.03 10.93 17.13
C GLY A 92 6.47 9.59 16.55
N ASN A 93 6.20 8.50 17.27
CA ASN A 93 6.41 7.15 16.76
C ASN A 93 5.47 6.88 15.57
N GLN A 94 6.06 6.63 14.40
CA GLN A 94 5.33 6.45 13.14
C GLN A 94 4.47 5.18 13.13
N ASP A 95 4.90 4.16 13.89
CA ASP A 95 4.30 2.83 13.97
C ASP A 95 3.51 2.61 15.25
N ALA A 96 3.39 3.62 16.12
CA ALA A 96 2.54 3.53 17.31
C ALA A 96 1.08 3.30 16.93
N ILE A 97 0.50 2.25 17.54
CA ILE A 97 -0.89 1.83 17.39
C ILE A 97 -1.42 1.50 18.78
N THR A 98 -2.53 2.12 19.16
CA THR A 98 -3.31 1.70 20.33
C THR A 98 -4.41 0.76 19.84
N VAL A 99 -4.25 -0.53 20.11
CA VAL A 99 -5.25 -1.55 19.78
C VAL A 99 -6.31 -1.57 20.89
N PRO A 100 -7.61 -1.41 20.59
CA PRO A 100 -8.66 -1.55 21.59
C PRO A 100 -8.65 -2.94 22.22
N ASN A 101 -8.83 -3.03 23.55
CA ASN A 101 -8.74 -4.29 24.28
C ASN A 101 -9.61 -5.42 23.68
N GLU A 102 -10.85 -5.11 23.29
CA GLU A 102 -11.76 -6.09 22.67
C GLU A 102 -11.20 -6.66 21.35
N LEU A 103 -10.55 -5.83 20.53
CA LEU A 103 -9.88 -6.27 19.30
C LEU A 103 -8.61 -7.06 19.62
N GLN A 104 -7.85 -6.64 20.64
CA GLN A 104 -6.65 -7.35 21.08
C GLN A 104 -6.99 -8.78 21.50
N PHE A 105 -8.01 -8.98 22.34
CA PHE A 105 -8.45 -10.31 22.75
C PHE A 105 -8.93 -11.16 21.57
N ALA A 106 -9.69 -10.58 20.64
CA ALA A 106 -10.16 -11.32 19.46
C ALA A 106 -8.99 -11.76 18.54
N LEU A 107 -7.96 -10.93 18.38
CA LEU A 107 -6.75 -11.29 17.64
C LEU A 107 -5.94 -12.37 18.36
N GLU A 108 -5.81 -12.30 19.68
CA GLU A 108 -5.11 -13.32 20.49
C GLU A 108 -5.83 -14.68 20.46
N ALA A 109 -7.16 -14.69 20.31
CA ALA A 109 -7.96 -15.90 20.15
C ALA A 109 -7.93 -16.48 18.71
N ASN A 110 -7.31 -15.82 17.74
CA ASN A 110 -7.31 -16.24 16.34
C ASN A 110 -5.94 -16.06 15.66
N ASP A 111 -5.11 -17.11 15.72
CA ASP A 111 -3.76 -17.11 15.14
C ASP A 111 -3.73 -16.78 13.64
N ALA A 112 -4.74 -17.22 12.88
CA ALA A 112 -4.80 -16.97 11.45
C ALA A 112 -5.03 -15.47 11.15
N ALA A 113 -5.98 -14.86 11.86
CA ALA A 113 -6.23 -13.42 11.77
C ALA A 113 -5.03 -12.62 12.30
N ARG A 114 -4.38 -13.09 13.38
CA ARG A 114 -3.20 -12.43 13.96
C ARG A 114 -2.03 -12.35 13.00
N LYS A 115 -1.74 -13.41 12.25
CA LYS A 115 -0.69 -13.41 11.23
C LYS A 115 -0.93 -12.35 10.16
N VAL A 116 -2.15 -12.27 9.62
CA VAL A 116 -2.50 -11.23 8.62
C VAL A 116 -2.42 -9.83 9.22
N TRP A 117 -2.88 -9.67 10.46
CA TRP A 117 -2.82 -8.40 11.17
C TRP A 117 -1.37 -7.92 11.32
N ASP A 118 -0.45 -8.83 11.65
CA ASP A 118 0.97 -8.53 11.83
C ASP A 118 1.72 -8.25 10.52
N ASP A 119 1.15 -8.62 9.37
CA ASP A 119 1.67 -8.25 8.05
C ASP A 119 1.13 -6.89 7.55
N TRP A 120 0.04 -6.38 8.14
CA TRP A 120 -0.52 -5.10 7.72
C TRP A 120 0.37 -3.92 8.10
N THR A 121 0.39 -2.90 7.25
CA THR A 121 1.04 -1.63 7.57
C THR A 121 0.41 -1.00 8.83
N ALA A 122 1.20 -0.25 9.60
CA ALA A 122 0.70 0.42 10.80
C ALA A 122 -0.47 1.37 10.49
N GLY A 123 -0.48 2.00 9.32
CA GLY A 123 -1.60 2.82 8.84
C GLY A 123 -2.90 2.03 8.69
N LYS A 124 -2.85 0.84 8.09
CA LYS A 124 -4.04 -0.02 7.92
C LYS A 124 -4.57 -0.50 9.27
N ARG A 125 -3.69 -0.99 10.15
CA ARG A 125 -4.05 -1.39 11.52
C ARG A 125 -4.72 -0.23 12.29
N ARG A 126 -4.14 0.98 12.25
CA ARG A 126 -4.75 2.18 12.86
C ARG A 126 -6.15 2.48 12.35
N GLY A 127 -6.40 2.33 11.05
CA GLY A 127 -7.72 2.55 10.46
C GLY A 127 -8.79 1.65 11.10
N PHE A 128 -8.48 0.37 11.28
CA PHE A 128 -9.36 -0.58 11.95
C PHE A 128 -9.47 -0.32 13.45
N CYS A 129 -8.36 -0.03 14.15
CA CYS A 129 -8.40 0.36 15.56
C CYS A 129 -9.27 1.59 15.79
N TYR A 130 -9.17 2.62 14.94
CA TYR A 130 -10.01 3.81 15.01
C TYR A 130 -11.48 3.49 14.73
N ARG A 131 -11.77 2.63 13.74
CA ARG A 131 -13.13 2.17 13.47
C ARG A 131 -13.72 1.51 14.71
N VAL A 132 -13.00 0.61 15.39
CA VAL A 132 -13.50 -0.01 16.63
C VAL A 132 -13.64 1.04 17.74
N ALA A 133 -12.57 1.78 18.05
CA ALA A 133 -12.53 2.73 19.18
C ALA A 133 -13.54 3.89 19.08
N SER A 134 -13.92 4.30 17.86
CA SER A 134 -14.88 5.38 17.66
C SER A 134 -16.34 4.99 17.95
N ALA A 135 -16.65 3.70 18.12
CA ALA A 135 -17.99 3.26 18.47
C ALA A 135 -18.26 3.47 19.97
N LYS A 136 -19.30 4.24 20.29
CA LYS A 136 -19.69 4.53 21.68
C LYS A 136 -20.38 3.35 22.36
N MET A 137 -21.24 2.65 21.62
CA MET A 137 -22.01 1.52 22.13
C MET A 137 -21.16 0.24 22.15
N PRO A 138 -21.12 -0.51 23.27
CA PRO A 138 -20.40 -1.78 23.36
C PRO A 138 -20.77 -2.76 22.26
N GLU A 139 -22.06 -2.92 21.94
CA GLU A 139 -22.52 -3.86 20.91
C GLU A 139 -21.98 -3.49 19.52
N THR A 140 -21.84 -2.20 19.24
CA THR A 140 -21.24 -1.72 17.99
C THR A 140 -19.74 -1.95 17.95
N ARG A 141 -19.06 -1.91 19.11
CA ARG A 141 -17.64 -2.26 19.19
C ARG A 141 -17.44 -3.74 18.91
N THR A 142 -18.19 -4.62 19.57
CA THR A 142 -18.15 -6.07 19.34
C THR A 142 -18.36 -6.41 17.87
N ARG A 143 -19.44 -5.91 17.24
CA ARG A 143 -19.68 -6.15 15.81
C ARG A 143 -18.52 -5.67 14.92
N ARG A 144 -17.93 -4.50 15.22
CA ARG A 144 -16.79 -3.98 14.43
C ARG A 144 -15.52 -4.81 14.64
N VAL A 145 -15.34 -5.43 15.80
CA VAL A 145 -14.26 -6.39 16.06
C VAL A 145 -14.49 -7.64 15.21
N GLU A 146 -15.68 -8.23 15.24
CA GLU A 146 -16.04 -9.40 14.42
C GLU A 146 -15.79 -9.13 12.92
N GLU A 147 -16.31 -8.02 12.40
CA GLU A 147 -16.08 -7.61 11.01
C GLU A 147 -14.58 -7.42 10.67
N THR A 148 -13.76 -7.03 11.66
CA THR A 148 -12.32 -6.90 11.46
C THR A 148 -11.66 -8.28 11.35
N ILE A 149 -12.06 -9.22 12.21
CA ILE A 149 -11.57 -10.61 12.16
C ILE A 149 -11.99 -11.27 10.85
N ASP A 150 -13.25 -11.13 10.43
CA ASP A 150 -13.75 -11.67 9.16
C ASP A 150 -12.94 -11.14 7.96
N PHE A 151 -12.64 -9.84 7.96
CA PHE A 151 -11.82 -9.25 6.90
C PHE A 151 -10.39 -9.81 6.88
N LEU A 152 -9.79 -10.03 8.05
CA LEU A 152 -8.45 -10.63 8.16
C LEU A 152 -8.45 -12.07 7.63
N LEU A 153 -9.47 -12.86 7.97
CA LEU A 153 -9.62 -14.23 7.50
C LEU A 153 -9.87 -14.29 5.99
N ALA A 154 -10.72 -13.44 5.45
CA ALA A 154 -10.96 -13.35 4.01
C ALA A 154 -9.69 -12.93 3.23
N GLU A 155 -8.86 -12.04 3.79
CA GLU A 155 -7.58 -11.67 3.17
C GLU A 155 -6.57 -12.82 3.20
N LYS A 156 -6.58 -13.64 4.26
CA LYS A 156 -5.80 -14.87 4.32
C LYS A 156 -6.23 -15.86 3.24
N GLU A 157 -7.52 -16.09 3.08
CA GLU A 157 -8.06 -17.01 2.06
C GLU A 157 -7.75 -16.57 0.62
N ASN A 158 -7.68 -15.26 0.38
CA ASN A 158 -7.31 -14.72 -0.94
C ASN A 158 -5.79 -14.69 -1.20
N THR A 159 -4.96 -14.96 -0.20
CA THR A 159 -3.49 -14.94 -0.35
C THR A 159 -3.00 -16.31 -0.77
N MET A 160 -2.22 -16.34 -1.86
CA MET A 160 -1.64 -17.58 -2.36
C MET A 160 -0.46 -17.99 -1.48
N THR A 161 -0.39 -19.26 -1.12
CA THR A 161 0.71 -19.83 -0.33
C THR A 161 2.00 -19.87 -1.16
N GLU A 162 3.15 -19.96 -0.48
CA GLU A 162 4.44 -20.10 -1.16
C GLU A 162 4.53 -21.41 -1.96
N ALA A 163 3.88 -22.49 -1.52
CA ALA A 163 3.82 -23.75 -2.24
C ALA A 163 2.99 -23.65 -3.53
N GLU A 164 1.86 -22.94 -3.49
CA GLU A 164 1.03 -22.69 -4.68
C GLU A 164 1.76 -21.78 -5.68
N LYS A 165 2.44 -20.73 -5.20
CA LYS A 165 3.31 -19.88 -6.03
C LYS A 165 4.41 -20.70 -6.68
N ALA A 166 5.15 -21.50 -5.92
CA ALA A 166 6.22 -22.33 -6.44
C ALA A 166 5.70 -23.28 -7.53
N SER A 167 4.56 -23.92 -7.29
CA SER A 167 3.94 -24.84 -8.27
C SER A 167 3.58 -24.14 -9.58
N LEU A 168 2.98 -22.94 -9.51
CA LEU A 168 2.67 -22.14 -10.70
C LEU A 168 3.93 -21.64 -11.42
N ILE A 169 4.94 -21.18 -10.67
CA ILE A 169 6.22 -20.70 -11.23
C ILE A 169 6.92 -21.84 -11.96
N ASP A 170 7.05 -23.01 -11.33
CA ASP A 170 7.73 -24.17 -11.92
C ASP A 170 7.01 -24.67 -13.17
N TRP A 171 5.67 -24.67 -13.13
CA TRP A 171 4.87 -25.03 -14.30
C TRP A 171 5.09 -24.05 -15.45
N LEU A 172 5.02 -22.73 -15.19
CA LEU A 172 5.22 -21.69 -16.20
C LEU A 172 6.64 -21.74 -16.76
N ASP A 173 7.63 -21.91 -15.90
CA ASP A 173 9.03 -22.04 -16.26
C ASP A 173 9.26 -23.22 -17.21
N SER A 174 8.74 -24.39 -16.87
CA SER A 174 8.81 -25.58 -17.70
C SER A 174 8.19 -25.34 -19.09
N HIS A 175 7.03 -24.66 -19.14
CA HIS A 175 6.36 -24.35 -20.40
C HIS A 175 7.09 -23.30 -21.23
N VAL A 176 7.68 -22.29 -20.60
CA VAL A 176 8.50 -21.28 -21.28
C VAL A 176 9.77 -21.91 -21.86
N MET A 177 10.49 -22.70 -21.07
CA MET A 177 11.72 -23.37 -21.50
C MET A 177 11.44 -24.44 -22.56
N SER A 178 10.29 -25.14 -22.49
CA SER A 178 9.85 -26.05 -23.54
C SER A 178 9.50 -25.32 -24.85
N ALA A 179 8.91 -24.12 -24.76
CA ALA A 179 8.54 -23.32 -25.92
C ALA A 179 9.75 -22.67 -26.61
N VAL A 180 10.74 -22.22 -25.82
CA VAL A 180 11.95 -21.52 -26.28
C VAL A 180 13.18 -22.07 -25.54
N PRO A 181 13.73 -23.24 -25.95
CA PRO A 181 14.81 -23.92 -25.21
C PRO A 181 16.13 -23.15 -25.11
N ARG A 182 16.33 -22.16 -25.97
CA ARG A 182 17.52 -21.29 -25.99
C ARG A 182 17.41 -20.08 -25.05
N ALA A 183 16.26 -19.89 -24.40
CA ALA A 183 16.07 -18.76 -23.49
C ALA A 183 17.00 -18.87 -22.27
N ILE A 184 17.53 -17.73 -21.86
CA ILE A 184 18.31 -17.56 -20.65
C ILE A 184 17.41 -16.96 -19.57
N LYS A 185 17.53 -17.48 -18.34
CA LYS A 185 16.79 -17.01 -17.18
C LYS A 185 17.60 -15.95 -16.44
N ILE A 186 16.97 -14.81 -16.14
CA ILE A 186 17.58 -13.73 -15.37
C ILE A 186 16.66 -13.40 -14.18
N ALA A 187 17.15 -13.58 -12.95
CA ALA A 187 16.42 -13.17 -11.75
C ALA A 187 16.40 -11.63 -11.66
N LYS A 188 15.21 -11.03 -11.73
CA LYS A 188 15.05 -9.57 -11.68
C LYS A 188 13.64 -9.18 -11.21
N TYR A 189 13.54 -8.08 -10.46
CA TYR A 189 12.26 -7.52 -9.98
C TYR A 189 11.41 -8.50 -9.14
N GLY A 190 12.05 -9.40 -8.40
CA GLY A 190 11.35 -10.40 -7.59
C GLY A 190 10.74 -11.56 -8.39
N GLY A 191 11.10 -11.72 -9.67
CA GLY A 191 10.71 -12.86 -10.51
C GLY A 191 11.81 -13.27 -11.48
N THR A 192 11.42 -14.00 -12.51
CA THR A 192 12.33 -14.55 -13.53
C THR A 192 12.00 -13.96 -14.89
N LEU A 193 12.99 -13.30 -15.51
CA LEU A 193 12.93 -12.86 -16.91
C LEU A 193 13.50 -13.94 -17.82
N TYR A 194 12.94 -14.05 -19.02
CA TYR A 194 13.41 -14.93 -20.08
C TYR A 194 13.82 -14.10 -21.30
N THR A 195 15.04 -14.32 -21.77
CA THR A 195 15.65 -13.53 -22.85
C THR A 195 16.45 -14.42 -23.80
N LEU A 196 16.48 -14.06 -25.08
CA LEU A 196 17.43 -14.61 -26.05
C LEU A 196 18.67 -13.71 -26.23
N LYS A 197 18.63 -12.51 -25.63
CA LYS A 197 19.61 -11.43 -25.79
C LYS A 197 20.00 -10.91 -24.39
N PRO A 198 20.79 -11.67 -23.61
CA PRO A 198 21.07 -11.35 -22.21
C PRO A 198 21.89 -10.06 -22.04
N ASP A 199 22.68 -9.71 -23.06
CA ASP A 199 23.55 -8.53 -23.04
C ASP A 199 22.83 -7.24 -23.48
N GLU A 200 21.61 -7.36 -24.02
CA GLU A 200 20.82 -6.20 -24.44
C GLU A 200 20.01 -5.61 -23.29
N LYS A 201 20.03 -4.29 -23.19
CA LYS A 201 19.14 -3.56 -22.29
C LYS A 201 17.70 -3.80 -22.74
N GLU A 202 16.93 -4.45 -21.86
CA GLU A 202 15.53 -4.83 -22.10
C GLU A 202 15.30 -5.96 -23.13
N GLY A 203 16.29 -6.82 -23.38
CA GLY A 203 16.18 -7.93 -24.34
C GLY A 203 15.23 -9.08 -23.97
N GLN A 204 14.58 -9.03 -22.80
CA GLN A 204 13.63 -10.06 -22.37
C GLN A 204 12.33 -10.04 -23.20
N PHE A 205 11.87 -11.22 -23.62
CA PHE A 205 10.58 -11.34 -24.33
C PHE A 205 9.42 -11.59 -23.35
N CYS A 206 9.67 -12.29 -22.23
CA CYS A 206 8.69 -12.48 -21.18
C CYS A 206 9.31 -12.58 -19.78
N GLY A 207 8.48 -12.62 -18.75
CA GLY A 207 8.87 -12.86 -17.37
C GLY A 207 7.75 -13.46 -16.52
N VAL A 208 8.12 -14.27 -15.53
CA VAL A 208 7.21 -14.89 -14.55
C VAL A 208 7.40 -14.20 -13.22
N PHE A 209 6.32 -13.65 -12.65
CA PHE A 209 6.36 -12.82 -11.45
C PHE A 209 5.32 -13.28 -10.42
N PRO A 210 5.73 -13.67 -9.20
CA PRO A 210 4.80 -13.94 -8.12
C PRO A 210 4.26 -12.63 -7.51
N TYR A 211 2.96 -12.64 -7.23
CA TYR A 211 2.27 -11.61 -6.46
C TYR A 211 1.56 -12.24 -5.27
N LYS A 212 0.98 -11.41 -4.39
CA LYS A 212 0.31 -11.87 -3.16
C LYS A 212 -0.81 -12.90 -3.43
N THR A 213 -1.53 -12.76 -4.52
CA THR A 213 -2.76 -13.54 -4.79
C THR A 213 -2.76 -14.29 -6.13
N HIS A 214 -1.66 -14.21 -6.89
CA HIS A 214 -1.56 -14.77 -8.25
C HIS A 214 -0.11 -14.78 -8.73
N VAL A 215 0.17 -15.51 -9.82
CA VAL A 215 1.42 -15.43 -10.60
C VAL A 215 1.09 -14.85 -11.97
N GLN A 216 1.93 -13.95 -12.48
CA GLN A 216 1.77 -13.39 -13.83
C GLN A 216 2.84 -13.91 -14.77
N LEU A 217 2.44 -14.26 -16.00
CA LEU A 217 3.33 -14.35 -17.15
C LEU A 217 3.20 -13.06 -17.96
N SER A 218 4.20 -12.18 -17.85
CA SER A 218 4.23 -10.88 -18.51
C SER A 218 5.05 -10.91 -19.79
N PHE A 219 4.59 -10.22 -20.83
CA PHE A 219 5.27 -10.08 -22.12
C PHE A 219 5.72 -8.63 -22.33
N ALA A 220 6.98 -8.44 -22.73
CA ALA A 220 7.56 -7.10 -22.90
C ALA A 220 6.82 -6.28 -23.97
N HIS A 221 6.53 -6.92 -25.09
CA HIS A 221 5.78 -6.41 -26.24
C HIS A 221 4.43 -7.13 -26.39
N GLY A 222 3.73 -7.31 -25.27
CA GLY A 222 2.48 -8.06 -25.25
C GLY A 222 1.35 -7.42 -26.07
N SER A 223 1.37 -6.10 -26.31
CA SER A 223 0.40 -5.41 -27.17
C SER A 223 0.47 -5.82 -28.63
N ASP A 224 1.62 -6.36 -29.04
CA ASP A 224 1.92 -6.72 -30.43
C ASP A 224 1.64 -8.21 -30.68
N LEU A 225 1.17 -8.93 -29.65
CA LEU A 225 0.77 -10.33 -29.75
C LEU A 225 -0.66 -10.44 -30.28
N ASP A 226 -0.87 -11.39 -31.21
CA ASP A 226 -2.21 -11.76 -31.65
C ASP A 226 -2.96 -12.48 -30.52
N ASP A 227 -4.08 -11.89 -30.09
CA ASP A 227 -4.92 -12.36 -29.00
C ASP A 227 -6.40 -12.39 -29.42
N PRO A 228 -6.78 -13.29 -30.33
CA PRO A 228 -8.16 -13.40 -30.82
C PRO A 228 -9.14 -13.82 -29.71
N ASP A 229 -8.62 -14.46 -28.66
CA ASP A 229 -9.38 -14.99 -27.54
C ASP A 229 -9.56 -13.97 -26.40
N GLY A 230 -8.88 -12.82 -26.47
CA GLY A 230 -8.94 -11.76 -25.46
C GLY A 230 -8.39 -12.17 -24.08
N LEU A 231 -7.39 -13.05 -24.04
CA LEU A 231 -6.81 -13.58 -22.81
C LEU A 231 -5.80 -12.63 -22.15
N LEU A 232 -5.19 -11.74 -22.92
CA LEU A 232 -4.13 -10.86 -22.45
C LEU A 232 -4.69 -9.66 -21.68
N GLU A 233 -4.18 -9.49 -20.46
CA GLU A 233 -4.53 -8.38 -19.57
C GLU A 233 -3.49 -7.25 -19.62
N GLY A 234 -3.91 -6.05 -19.22
CA GLY A 234 -3.06 -4.87 -19.01
C GLY A 234 -3.31 -3.71 -19.97
N GLY A 235 -3.34 -2.49 -19.43
CA GLY A 235 -3.58 -1.25 -20.19
C GLY A 235 -2.32 -0.43 -20.50
N GLY A 236 -1.12 -0.99 -20.29
CA GLY A 236 0.14 -0.28 -20.55
C GLY A 236 0.43 -0.09 -22.04
N LYS A 237 1.39 0.79 -22.37
CA LYS A 237 1.75 1.10 -23.76
C LYS A 237 2.19 -0.13 -24.57
N PHE A 238 2.97 -1.03 -23.96
CA PHE A 238 3.54 -2.20 -24.66
C PHE A 238 3.23 -3.53 -23.94
N ARG A 239 3.23 -3.53 -22.61
CA ARG A 239 3.15 -4.77 -21.84
C ARG A 239 1.73 -5.32 -21.80
N ARG A 240 1.62 -6.64 -21.94
CA ARG A 240 0.45 -7.44 -21.57
C ARG A 240 0.88 -8.63 -20.73
N HIS A 241 -0.06 -9.27 -20.06
CA HIS A 241 0.22 -10.41 -19.19
C HIS A 241 -0.95 -11.39 -19.14
N LEU A 242 -0.66 -12.62 -18.75
CA LEU A 242 -1.64 -13.59 -18.29
C LEU A 242 -1.56 -13.68 -16.77
N THR A 243 -2.71 -13.73 -16.10
CA THR A 243 -2.81 -13.88 -14.63
C THR A 243 -3.30 -15.26 -14.26
N PHE A 244 -2.59 -15.93 -13.35
CA PHE A 244 -2.95 -17.27 -12.88
C PHE A 244 -3.16 -17.26 -11.36
N LYS A 245 -4.34 -17.66 -10.92
CA LYS A 245 -4.69 -17.78 -9.49
C LYS A 245 -4.57 -19.22 -9.00
N ARG A 246 -4.77 -20.19 -9.90
CA ARG A 246 -4.67 -21.62 -9.62
C ARG A 246 -3.97 -22.33 -10.77
N LEU A 247 -3.36 -23.47 -10.49
CA LEU A 247 -2.71 -24.29 -11.52
C LEU A 247 -3.70 -24.83 -12.56
N ASP A 248 -4.96 -25.04 -12.15
CA ASP A 248 -6.02 -25.53 -13.03
C ASP A 248 -6.50 -24.47 -14.04
N ASP A 249 -6.19 -23.20 -13.81
CA ASP A 249 -6.55 -22.09 -14.71
C ASP A 249 -5.64 -22.03 -15.96
N VAL A 250 -4.60 -22.87 -16.02
CA VAL A 250 -3.50 -22.66 -16.95
C VAL A 250 -3.65 -23.49 -18.23
N ASP A 251 -3.98 -22.82 -19.35
CA ASP A 251 -3.95 -23.45 -20.67
C ASP A 251 -2.52 -23.49 -21.24
N ALA A 252 -1.92 -24.69 -21.24
CA ALA A 252 -0.62 -24.97 -21.83
C ALA A 252 -0.48 -24.57 -23.30
N LYS A 253 -1.55 -24.66 -24.09
CA LYS A 253 -1.52 -24.28 -25.51
C LYS A 253 -1.44 -22.77 -25.65
N ALA A 254 -2.27 -22.03 -24.91
CA ALA A 254 -2.25 -20.57 -24.90
C ALA A 254 -0.89 -20.03 -24.44
N VAL A 255 -0.36 -20.55 -23.32
CA VAL A 255 0.96 -20.15 -22.79
C VAL A 255 2.06 -20.37 -23.83
N LYS A 256 2.16 -21.57 -24.40
CA LYS A 256 3.19 -21.87 -25.41
C LYS A 256 3.03 -21.03 -26.68
N ARG A 257 1.80 -20.73 -27.11
CA ARG A 257 1.51 -19.85 -28.26
C ARG A 257 2.07 -18.45 -28.03
N PHE A 258 1.69 -17.81 -26.92
CA PHE A 258 2.13 -16.45 -26.61
C PHE A 258 3.64 -16.36 -26.37
N VAL A 259 4.23 -17.34 -25.68
CA VAL A 259 5.68 -17.38 -25.44
C VAL A 259 6.47 -17.48 -26.75
N LYS A 260 6.04 -18.34 -27.69
CA LYS A 260 6.69 -18.48 -29.00
C LYS A 260 6.51 -17.25 -29.88
N ALA A 261 5.37 -16.57 -29.79
CA ALA A 261 5.15 -15.33 -30.51
C ALA A 261 6.02 -14.22 -29.93
N ALA A 262 6.04 -14.06 -28.60
CA ALA A 262 6.83 -13.05 -27.91
C ALA A 262 8.33 -13.19 -28.18
N SER A 263 8.87 -14.40 -28.24
CA SER A 263 10.30 -14.62 -28.51
C SER A 263 10.75 -14.25 -29.92
N LYS A 264 9.80 -14.03 -30.83
CA LYS A 264 10.05 -13.55 -32.21
C LYS A 264 9.89 -12.03 -32.34
N ILE A 265 9.21 -11.39 -31.40
CA ILE A 265 9.00 -9.94 -31.43
C ILE A 265 10.29 -9.27 -30.94
N GLY A 266 10.86 -8.37 -31.75
CA GLY A 266 12.19 -7.77 -31.52
C GLY A 266 13.37 -8.66 -31.96
N ALA A 267 13.11 -9.68 -32.79
CA ALA A 267 14.13 -10.51 -33.44
C ALA A 267 14.66 -9.93 -34.77
N GLU A 268 14.27 -8.72 -35.13
CA GLU A 268 14.83 -7.94 -36.25
C GLU A 268 15.77 -6.84 -35.74
#